data_AF-A0A671RU45-F1
#
_entry.id   AF-A0A671RU45-F1
#
_cell.length_a   1.000
_cell.length_b   1.000
_cell.length_c   1.000
_cell.angle_alpha   90.00
_cell.angle_beta   90.00
_cell.angle_gamma   90.00
#
_symmetry.space_group_name_H-M   'P 1'
#
loop_
_entity.id
_entity.type
_entity.pdbx_description
1 polymer ?
#
loop_
_entity_poly.entity_id
_entity_poly.type
_entity_poly.pdbx_seq_one_letter_code
_entity_poly.pdbx_strand_id
1 'polypeptide(L)'
;MWEGQSEASQAHTLFDAFVQAATCRETLRAFQELCKELKLHPGSQPQFYHTMRSRLHDWKAKALWAKLDKRASHREYMRGHACTSTTCLIIGAGPCGLRTAIELRFLGARVVLVEKRDAFSRNNVLHLWPFTIQDLRGLGAKKFYGKFCAGAIDHISIRRLQLMLLKVALLLGVEVHVNVEFKHLVEPPEDQEKRVGWRAEVHPNAHPVSQLEFDVVIGADGRRNTIPGFRRKEFRGKLAIAITANFINRNTTAEAKVEEISGVAFIFNQRFFQDLRQATVILRVSLISCAFIRISYALICE
;
A
#
# COMPACT_ATOMS: atom_id res chain seq x y z
N MET A 1 8.89 38.11 31.77
CA MET A 1 9.64 37.53 30.64
C MET A 1 9.00 36.19 30.35
N TRP A 2 8.14 36.12 29.34
CA TRP A 2 7.43 34.90 28.93
C TRP A 2 8.31 34.13 27.95
N GLU A 3 8.72 32.93 28.31
CA GLU A 3 9.10 31.89 27.33
C GLU A 3 8.17 30.69 27.56
N GLY A 4 7.08 30.69 26.79
CA GLY A 4 6.14 29.58 26.73
C GLY A 4 6.76 28.42 25.97
N GLN A 5 7.15 27.37 26.68
CA GLN A 5 7.26 26.04 26.10
C GLN A 5 5.86 25.63 25.63
N SER A 6 5.63 25.70 24.32
CA SER A 6 4.41 25.19 23.69
C SER A 6 4.37 23.68 23.94
N GLU A 7 3.60 23.22 24.93
CA GLU A 7 3.21 21.82 25.04
C GLU A 7 2.64 21.39 23.68
N ALA A 8 3.30 20.43 23.02
CA ALA A 8 2.80 19.90 21.77
C ALA A 8 1.41 19.32 22.04
N SER A 9 0.41 19.80 21.29
CA SER A 9 -0.97 19.29 21.40
C SER A 9 -0.96 17.77 21.32
N GLN A 10 -1.74 17.08 22.15
CA GLN A 10 -1.86 15.63 22.14
C GLN A 10 -2.09 15.05 20.73
N ALA A 11 -2.84 15.77 19.88
CA ALA A 11 -3.05 15.42 18.48
C ALA A 11 -1.75 15.39 17.64
N HIS A 12 -0.79 16.28 17.92
CA HIS A 12 0.51 16.31 17.24
C HIS A 12 1.35 15.07 17.60
N THR A 13 1.39 14.72 18.89
CA THR A 13 2.10 13.52 19.36
C THR A 13 1.51 12.25 18.75
N LEU A 14 0.17 12.13 18.70
CA LEU A 14 -0.51 10.99 18.06
C LEU A 14 -0.28 10.94 16.55
N PHE A 15 -0.23 12.10 15.88
CA PHE A 15 0.11 12.15 14.46
C PHE A 15 1.57 11.73 14.19
N ASP A 16 2.52 12.16 15.01
CA ASP A 16 3.91 11.72 14.92
C ASP A 16 4.03 10.20 15.14
N ALA A 17 3.33 9.64 16.13
CA ALA A 17 3.26 8.19 16.36
C ALA A 17 2.70 7.45 15.14
N PHE A 18 1.61 7.97 14.53
CA PHE A 18 1.04 7.42 13.30
C PHE A 18 2.04 7.47 12.12
N VAL A 19 2.74 8.59 11.94
CA VAL A 19 3.75 8.76 10.89
C VAL A 19 4.93 7.81 11.11
N GLN A 20 5.33 7.56 12.35
CA GLN A 20 6.49 6.72 12.69
C GLN A 20 6.18 5.21 12.78
N ALA A 21 4.91 4.83 12.96
CA ALA A 21 4.49 3.42 13.08
C ALA A 21 5.09 2.52 11.98
N ALA A 22 5.68 1.40 12.40
CA ALA A 22 6.48 0.52 11.53
C ALA A 22 5.75 -0.78 11.15
N THR A 23 4.61 -1.05 11.79
CA THR A 23 3.76 -2.21 11.48
C THR A 23 2.34 -1.79 11.12
N CYS A 24 1.60 -2.70 10.47
CA CYS A 24 0.21 -2.47 10.09
C CYS A 24 -0.67 -2.23 11.34
N ARG A 25 -0.52 -3.08 12.37
CA ARG A 25 -1.27 -2.95 13.63
C ARG A 25 -0.99 -1.65 14.37
N GLU A 26 0.28 -1.26 14.51
CA GLU A 26 0.65 0.02 15.12
C GLU A 26 0.07 1.20 14.34
N THR A 27 0.13 1.15 13.00
CA THR A 27 -0.42 2.21 12.15
C THR A 27 -1.92 2.36 12.35
N LEU A 28 -2.67 1.24 12.36
CA LEU A 28 -4.12 1.25 12.60
C LEU A 28 -4.47 1.74 14.01
N ARG A 29 -3.75 1.29 15.03
CA ARG A 29 -3.94 1.72 16.42
C ARG A 29 -3.69 3.22 16.59
N ALA A 30 -2.52 3.70 16.15
CA ALA A 30 -2.16 5.12 16.25
C ALA A 30 -3.16 6.00 15.48
N PHE A 31 -3.65 5.52 14.32
CA PHE A 31 -4.69 6.22 13.58
C PHE A 31 -6.03 6.27 14.32
N GLN A 32 -6.44 5.18 14.96
CA GLN A 32 -7.66 5.14 15.75
C GLN A 32 -7.60 6.09 16.95
N GLU A 33 -6.46 6.13 17.66
CA GLU A 33 -6.23 7.07 18.76
C GLU A 33 -6.25 8.53 18.26
N LEU A 34 -5.61 8.81 17.12
CA LEU A 34 -5.65 10.12 16.49
C LEU A 34 -7.09 10.53 16.11
N CYS A 35 -7.86 9.61 15.53
CA CYS A 35 -9.26 9.88 15.19
C CYS A 35 -10.11 10.15 16.44
N LYS A 36 -9.89 9.41 17.54
CA LYS A 36 -10.57 9.63 18.81
C LYS A 36 -10.27 11.02 19.37
N GLU A 37 -8.99 11.43 19.38
CA GLU A 37 -8.56 12.76 19.82
C GLU A 37 -9.20 13.87 18.97
N LEU A 38 -9.19 13.70 17.65
CA LEU A 38 -9.79 14.65 16.71
C LEU A 38 -11.32 14.56 16.64
N LYS A 39 -11.97 13.66 17.38
CA LYS A 39 -13.42 13.38 17.34
C LYS A 39 -13.93 13.09 15.92
N LEU A 40 -13.24 12.18 15.24
CA LEU A 40 -13.51 11.73 13.89
C LEU A 40 -13.89 10.25 13.87
N HIS A 41 -14.78 9.89 12.94
CA HIS A 41 -15.16 8.52 12.66
C HIS A 41 -14.83 8.22 11.19
N PRO A 42 -13.82 7.36 10.91
CA PRO A 42 -13.49 6.94 9.55
C PRO A 42 -14.67 6.25 8.85
N GLY A 43 -14.70 6.29 7.51
CA GLY A 43 -15.63 5.51 6.68
C GLY A 43 -16.84 6.29 6.17
N SER A 44 -17.75 6.73 7.05
CA SER A 44 -19.06 7.24 6.65
C SER A 44 -19.16 8.76 6.47
N GLN A 45 -18.12 9.52 6.80
CA GLN A 45 -18.14 10.98 6.73
C GLN A 45 -17.67 11.48 5.34
N PRO A 46 -18.54 12.11 4.53
CA PRO A 46 -18.17 12.58 3.18
C PRO A 46 -16.98 13.55 3.19
N GLN A 47 -16.85 14.34 4.26
CA GLN A 47 -15.80 15.35 4.42
C GLN A 47 -14.67 14.92 5.38
N PHE A 48 -14.51 13.62 5.67
CA PHE A 48 -13.53 13.10 6.64
C PHE A 48 -12.15 13.74 6.50
N TYR A 49 -11.59 13.72 5.29
CA TYR A 49 -10.26 14.28 5.01
C TYR A 49 -10.20 15.79 5.29
N HIS A 50 -11.21 16.56 4.87
CA HIS A 50 -11.26 18.01 5.11
C HIS A 50 -11.34 18.34 6.60
N THR A 51 -12.14 17.59 7.36
CA THR A 51 -12.26 17.75 8.81
C THR A 51 -11.00 17.32 9.55
N MET A 52 -10.34 16.23 9.13
CA MET A 52 -9.05 15.82 9.67
C MET A 52 -7.99 16.89 9.44
N ARG A 53 -7.88 17.38 8.20
CA ARG A 53 -6.93 18.43 7.81
C ARG A 53 -7.19 19.72 8.58
N SER A 54 -8.45 20.11 8.80
CA SER A 54 -8.79 21.33 9.52
C SER A 54 -8.55 21.20 11.02
N ARG A 55 -8.74 20.02 11.62
CA ARG A 55 -8.50 19.83 13.06
C ARG A 55 -7.04 19.55 13.40
N LEU A 56 -6.24 19.05 12.44
CA LEU A 56 -4.81 18.81 12.62
C LEU A 56 -3.96 19.99 12.13
N HIS A 57 -3.92 21.05 12.93
CA HIS A 57 -3.04 22.20 12.72
C HIS A 57 -1.61 21.91 13.17
N ASP A 58 -0.89 21.08 12.43
CA ASP A 58 0.51 20.74 12.67
C ASP A 58 1.39 21.22 11.49
N TRP A 59 2.45 21.98 11.80
CA TRP A 59 3.44 22.41 10.81
C TRP A 59 4.12 21.22 10.12
N LYS A 60 4.28 20.09 10.83
CA LYS A 60 4.84 18.85 10.28
C LYS A 60 3.89 18.17 9.29
N ALA A 61 2.58 18.44 9.37
CA ALA A 61 1.56 17.89 8.48
C ALA A 61 1.30 18.80 7.26
N LYS A 62 1.58 20.11 7.36
CA LYS A 62 1.32 21.12 6.31
C LYS A 62 1.84 20.71 4.92
N ALA A 63 3.07 20.22 4.83
CA ALA A 63 3.66 19.80 3.55
C ALA A 63 2.99 18.55 2.95
N LEU A 64 2.47 17.65 3.80
CA LEU A 64 1.69 16.50 3.37
C LEU A 64 0.33 16.95 2.84
N TRP A 65 -0.36 17.83 3.57
CA TRP A 65 -1.64 18.39 3.15
C TRP A 65 -1.56 19.09 1.81
N ALA A 66 -0.56 19.95 1.60
CA ALA A 66 -0.36 20.62 0.32
C ALA A 66 -0.22 19.64 -0.87
N LYS A 67 0.40 18.48 -0.64
CA LYS A 67 0.55 17.44 -1.67
C LYS A 67 -0.77 16.72 -1.96
N LEU A 68 -1.48 16.30 -0.92
CA LEU A 68 -2.77 15.63 -1.07
C LEU A 68 -3.84 16.57 -1.63
N ASP A 69 -3.86 17.84 -1.21
CA ASP A 69 -4.76 18.87 -1.73
C ASP A 69 -4.48 19.16 -3.21
N LYS A 70 -3.20 19.21 -3.61
CA LYS A 70 -2.82 19.35 -5.02
C LYS A 70 -3.32 18.17 -5.85
N ARG A 71 -3.27 16.94 -5.33
CA ARG A 71 -3.82 15.78 -6.02
C ARG A 71 -5.35 15.86 -6.09
N ALA A 72 -6.01 16.12 -4.96
CA ALA A 72 -7.46 16.22 -4.86
C ALA A 72 -8.08 17.31 -5.75
N SER A 73 -7.32 18.34 -6.12
CA SER A 73 -7.79 19.43 -6.99
C SER A 73 -7.74 19.12 -8.49
N HIS A 74 -7.26 17.94 -8.89
CA HIS A 74 -7.35 17.48 -10.28
C HIS A 74 -8.81 17.45 -10.75
N ARG A 75 -9.03 17.84 -12.02
CA ARG A 75 -10.37 18.09 -12.57
C ARG A 75 -11.21 16.81 -12.64
N GLU A 76 -10.54 15.69 -12.88
CA GLU A 76 -11.11 14.34 -12.97
C GLU A 76 -11.82 13.92 -11.69
N TYR A 77 -11.40 14.44 -10.53
CA TYR A 77 -12.03 14.14 -9.25
C TYR A 77 -13.30 14.97 -8.98
N MET A 78 -13.57 16.01 -9.78
CA MET A 78 -14.71 16.91 -9.59
C MET A 78 -14.82 17.44 -8.16
N ARG A 79 -13.69 17.82 -7.55
CA ARG A 79 -13.61 18.23 -6.13
C ARG A 79 -14.17 17.17 -5.17
N GLY A 80 -14.01 15.89 -5.47
CA GLY A 80 -14.54 14.77 -4.68
C GLY A 80 -16.03 14.50 -4.88
N HIS A 81 -16.63 14.98 -5.98
CA HIS A 81 -18.07 14.79 -6.26
C HIS A 81 -18.34 13.76 -7.37
N ALA A 82 -17.31 13.18 -7.97
CA ALA A 82 -17.46 12.26 -9.10
C ALA A 82 -18.18 10.95 -8.73
N CYS A 83 -18.01 10.47 -7.49
CA CYS A 83 -18.55 9.18 -7.03
C CYS A 83 -19.16 9.24 -5.62
N THR A 84 -19.78 10.36 -5.22
CA THR A 84 -20.30 10.57 -3.84
C THR A 84 -21.38 9.59 -3.40
N SER A 85 -22.15 9.04 -4.34
CA SER A 85 -23.19 8.04 -4.07
C SER A 85 -22.72 6.60 -4.28
N THR A 86 -21.41 6.37 -4.49
CA THR A 86 -20.86 5.05 -4.79
C THR A 86 -20.18 4.47 -3.55
N THR A 87 -20.54 3.24 -3.20
CA THR A 87 -19.84 2.45 -2.18
C THR A 87 -19.00 1.35 -2.84
N CYS A 88 -17.72 1.32 -2.52
CA CYS A 88 -16.73 0.40 -3.08
C CYS A 88 -16.19 -0.55 -2.00
N LEU A 89 -16.18 -1.85 -2.30
CA LEU A 89 -15.44 -2.87 -1.55
C LEU A 89 -14.13 -3.21 -2.27
N ILE A 90 -13.00 -3.10 -1.59
CA ILE A 90 -11.69 -3.53 -2.08
C ILE A 90 -11.23 -4.76 -1.30
N ILE A 91 -10.82 -5.80 -2.04
CA ILE A 91 -10.33 -7.05 -1.47
C ILE A 91 -8.80 -7.06 -1.58
N GLY A 92 -8.10 -6.89 -0.46
CA GLY A 92 -6.64 -6.98 -0.36
C GLY A 92 -5.94 -5.64 -0.14
N ALA A 93 -5.13 -5.55 0.93
CA ALA A 93 -4.29 -4.40 1.26
C ALA A 93 -2.88 -4.52 0.65
N GLY A 94 -2.78 -5.08 -0.56
CA GLY A 94 -1.57 -5.01 -1.37
C GLY A 94 -1.30 -3.57 -1.87
N PRO A 95 -0.11 -3.28 -2.43
CA PRO A 95 0.17 -1.97 -3.01
C PRO A 95 -0.91 -1.50 -4.00
N CYS A 96 -1.36 -2.38 -4.89
CA CYS A 96 -2.38 -2.06 -5.88
C CYS A 96 -3.73 -1.74 -5.23
N GLY A 97 -4.22 -2.59 -4.29
CA GLY A 97 -5.50 -2.37 -3.62
C GLY A 97 -5.53 -1.06 -2.83
N LEU A 98 -4.48 -0.77 -2.05
CA LEU A 98 -4.35 0.49 -1.32
C LEU A 98 -4.26 1.69 -2.27
N ARG A 99 -3.52 1.57 -3.38
CA ARG A 99 -3.41 2.62 -4.38
C ARG A 99 -4.75 2.92 -5.06
N THR A 100 -5.54 1.89 -5.37
CA THR A 100 -6.90 2.04 -5.90
C THR A 100 -7.83 2.69 -4.87
N ALA A 101 -7.73 2.30 -3.60
CA ALA A 101 -8.51 2.89 -2.51
C ALA A 101 -8.31 4.41 -2.41
N ILE A 102 -7.06 4.86 -2.57
CA ILE A 102 -6.68 6.28 -2.56
C ILE A 102 -7.36 7.03 -3.72
N GLU A 103 -7.35 6.50 -4.95
CA GLU A 103 -8.04 7.15 -6.08
C GLU A 103 -9.55 7.24 -5.86
N LEU A 104 -10.17 6.15 -5.39
CA LEU A 104 -11.61 6.12 -5.13
C LEU A 104 -12.02 7.14 -4.06
N ARG A 105 -11.17 7.36 -3.04
CA ARG A 105 -11.40 8.43 -2.07
C ARG A 105 -11.24 9.83 -2.66
N PHE A 106 -10.29 10.04 -3.57
CA PHE A 106 -10.23 11.32 -4.29
C PHE A 106 -11.45 11.57 -5.17
N LEU A 107 -12.04 10.52 -5.75
CA LEU A 107 -13.31 10.60 -6.50
C LEU A 107 -14.54 10.87 -5.62
N GLY A 108 -14.43 10.68 -4.30
CA GLY A 108 -15.51 10.91 -3.34
C GLY A 108 -16.28 9.67 -2.91
N ALA A 109 -15.93 8.48 -3.42
CA ALA A 109 -16.62 7.23 -3.07
C ALA A 109 -16.45 6.85 -1.60
N ARG A 110 -17.41 6.15 -1.01
CA ARG A 110 -17.22 5.43 0.24
C ARG A 110 -16.37 4.19 -0.05
N VAL A 111 -15.24 4.04 0.61
CA VAL A 111 -14.31 2.94 0.33
C VAL A 111 -14.10 2.11 1.58
N VAL A 112 -14.47 0.84 1.49
CA VAL A 112 -14.20 -0.18 2.51
C VAL A 112 -13.20 -1.18 1.93
N LEU A 113 -12.14 -1.46 2.67
CA LEU A 113 -11.08 -2.38 2.28
C LEU A 113 -10.99 -3.51 3.30
N VAL A 114 -11.04 -4.75 2.83
CA VAL A 114 -10.81 -5.95 3.65
C VAL A 114 -9.47 -6.60 3.32
N GLU A 115 -8.73 -6.99 4.34
CA GLU A 115 -7.48 -7.74 4.23
C GLU A 115 -7.47 -8.88 5.24
N LYS A 116 -7.14 -10.09 4.75
CA LYS A 116 -7.13 -11.29 5.58
C LYS A 116 -6.00 -11.34 6.61
N ARG A 117 -4.93 -10.57 6.41
CA ARG A 117 -3.77 -10.48 7.32
C ARG A 117 -3.79 -9.18 8.10
N ASP A 118 -3.09 -9.16 9.23
CA ASP A 118 -2.86 -7.95 10.03
C ASP A 118 -1.41 -7.47 10.02
N ALA A 119 -0.58 -8.05 9.15
CA ALA A 119 0.84 -7.75 9.07
C ALA A 119 1.33 -7.68 7.63
N PHE A 120 2.23 -6.72 7.38
CA PHE A 120 2.97 -6.60 6.13
C PHE A 120 4.38 -7.19 6.30
N SER A 121 4.55 -8.45 5.90
CA SER A 121 5.75 -9.25 6.19
C SER A 121 6.71 -9.43 5.00
N ARG A 122 6.35 -8.98 3.80
CA ARG A 122 7.15 -9.21 2.59
C ARG A 122 8.29 -8.19 2.48
N ASN A 123 9.53 -8.68 2.60
CA ASN A 123 10.74 -7.88 2.48
C ASN A 123 11.25 -7.73 1.04
N ASN A 124 10.79 -8.58 0.12
CA ASN A 124 11.14 -8.50 -1.29
C ASN A 124 10.93 -7.09 -1.85
N VAL A 125 11.73 -6.77 -2.84
CA VAL A 125 11.96 -5.42 -3.34
C VAL A 125 11.31 -5.25 -4.70
N LEU A 126 10.55 -4.18 -4.86
CA LEU A 126 9.90 -3.81 -6.12
C LEU A 126 10.68 -2.68 -6.76
N HIS A 127 11.02 -2.86 -8.02
CA HIS A 127 11.41 -1.76 -8.89
C HIS A 127 10.25 -0.80 -9.12
N LEU A 128 10.57 0.48 -9.23
CA LEU A 128 9.63 1.56 -9.49
C LEU A 128 10.04 2.27 -10.78
N TRP A 129 9.11 2.37 -11.71
CA TRP A 129 9.31 3.21 -12.88
C TRP A 129 9.26 4.70 -12.50
N PRO A 130 9.85 5.61 -13.29
CA PRO A 130 9.89 7.04 -12.99
C PRO A 130 8.51 7.63 -12.65
N PHE A 131 7.46 7.26 -13.39
CA PHE A 131 6.11 7.76 -13.12
C PHE A 131 5.56 7.29 -11.77
N THR A 132 5.89 6.07 -11.34
CA THR A 132 5.48 5.53 -10.04
C THR A 132 6.20 6.26 -8.90
N ILE A 133 7.48 6.58 -9.09
CA ILE A 133 8.24 7.39 -8.13
C ILE A 133 7.60 8.79 -8.00
N GLN A 134 7.24 9.41 -9.13
CA GLN A 134 6.57 10.72 -9.13
C GLN A 134 5.20 10.67 -8.45
N ASP A 135 4.39 9.64 -8.74
CA ASP A 135 3.08 9.42 -8.12
C ASP A 135 3.19 9.30 -6.59
N LEU A 136 4.07 8.42 -6.09
CA LEU A 136 4.29 8.24 -4.66
C LEU A 136 4.87 9.49 -3.99
N ARG A 137 5.77 10.24 -4.65
CA ARG A 137 6.24 11.57 -4.16
C ARG A 137 5.10 12.59 -4.09
N GLY A 138 4.14 12.50 -5.03
CA GLY A 138 2.91 13.28 -5.06
C GLY A 138 1.95 12.95 -3.92
N LEU A 139 1.97 11.71 -3.42
CA LEU A 139 1.21 11.27 -2.24
C LEU A 139 1.94 11.49 -0.90
N GLY A 140 3.12 12.13 -0.92
CA GLY A 140 3.87 12.44 0.29
C GLY A 140 4.75 11.30 0.81
N ALA A 141 5.17 10.36 -0.03
CA ALA A 141 6.00 9.22 0.35
C ALA A 141 7.17 9.53 1.29
N LYS A 142 7.90 10.63 1.06
CA LYS A 142 9.03 11.05 1.90
C LYS A 142 8.65 11.37 3.36
N LYS A 143 7.39 11.75 3.62
CA LYS A 143 6.88 11.99 4.98
C LYS A 143 6.81 10.70 5.79
N PHE A 144 6.41 9.60 5.15
CA PHE A 144 6.23 8.29 5.79
C PHE A 144 7.48 7.40 5.69
N TYR A 145 8.35 7.69 4.72
CA TYR A 145 9.61 6.98 4.52
C TYR A 145 10.67 7.96 4.03
N GLY A 146 11.47 8.52 4.94
CA GLY A 146 12.46 9.57 4.62
C GLY A 146 13.50 9.16 3.58
N LYS A 147 13.84 7.87 3.52
CA LYS A 147 14.78 7.29 2.54
C LYS A 147 14.14 7.02 1.17
N PHE A 148 12.86 7.33 0.97
CA PHE A 148 12.15 7.03 -0.28
C PHE A 148 12.83 7.66 -1.50
N CYS A 149 13.38 6.80 -2.37
CA CYS A 149 14.04 7.16 -3.61
C CYS A 149 15.02 8.34 -3.43
N ALA A 150 15.90 8.24 -2.43
CA ALA A 150 16.99 9.17 -2.21
C ALA A 150 18.13 8.89 -3.22
N GLY A 151 18.71 9.94 -3.81
CA GLY A 151 19.71 9.79 -4.87
C GLY A 151 19.13 9.06 -6.08
N ALA A 152 19.83 8.01 -6.54
CA ALA A 152 19.46 7.18 -7.68
C ALA A 152 18.58 5.96 -7.33
N ILE A 153 18.14 5.82 -6.07
CA ILE A 153 17.32 4.69 -5.63
C ILE A 153 15.96 4.71 -6.34
N ASP A 154 15.63 3.60 -7.00
CA ASP A 154 14.45 3.43 -7.84
C ASP A 154 13.56 2.24 -7.42
N HIS A 155 13.66 1.82 -6.16
CA HIS A 155 13.00 0.62 -5.66
C HIS A 155 12.58 0.75 -4.19
N ILE A 156 11.67 -0.11 -3.76
CA ILE A 156 11.12 -0.12 -2.40
C ILE A 156 10.70 -1.53 -1.99
N SER A 157 10.88 -1.91 -0.71
CA SER A 157 10.34 -3.19 -0.23
C SER A 157 8.82 -3.18 -0.19
N ILE A 158 8.21 -4.34 -0.46
CA ILE A 158 6.75 -4.47 -0.54
C ILE A 158 6.09 -3.96 0.74
N ARG A 159 6.58 -4.37 1.92
CA ARG A 159 6.01 -3.93 3.20
C ARG A 159 6.09 -2.41 3.44
N ARG A 160 7.18 -1.74 3.02
CA ARG A 160 7.32 -0.29 3.19
C ARG A 160 6.35 0.45 2.27
N LEU A 161 6.17 -0.04 1.04
CA LEU A 161 5.16 0.50 0.13
C LEU A 161 3.74 0.32 0.68
N GLN A 162 3.43 -0.86 1.23
CA GLN A 162 2.14 -1.11 1.87
C GLN A 162 1.89 -0.17 3.06
N LEU A 163 2.86 0.01 3.96
CA LEU A 163 2.72 0.94 5.10
C LEU A 163 2.49 2.38 4.67
N MET A 164 3.27 2.86 3.68
CA MET A 164 3.14 4.21 3.16
C MET A 164 1.73 4.43 2.57
N LEU A 165 1.28 3.53 1.71
CA LEU A 165 -0.04 3.65 1.07
C LEU A 165 -1.18 3.46 2.08
N LEU A 166 -1.03 2.60 3.09
CA LEU A 166 -1.99 2.45 4.18
C LEU A 166 -2.16 3.77 4.93
N LYS A 167 -1.07 4.46 5.27
CA LYS A 167 -1.13 5.75 5.94
C LYS A 167 -1.89 6.79 5.11
N VAL A 168 -1.59 6.88 3.81
CA VAL A 168 -2.33 7.80 2.91
C VAL A 168 -3.81 7.42 2.81
N ALA A 169 -4.13 6.14 2.63
CA ALA A 169 -5.49 5.64 2.55
C ALA A 169 -6.32 5.99 3.81
N LEU A 170 -5.75 5.77 4.99
CA LEU A 170 -6.39 6.10 6.27
C LEU A 170 -6.65 7.61 6.40
N LEU A 171 -5.66 8.46 6.08
CA LEU A 171 -5.83 9.92 6.11
C LEU A 171 -6.94 10.41 5.17
N LEU A 172 -7.16 9.73 4.04
CA LEU A 172 -8.23 10.04 3.10
C LEU A 172 -9.59 9.47 3.53
N GLY A 173 -9.64 8.68 4.60
CA GLY A 173 -10.87 8.11 5.17
C GLY A 173 -11.28 6.76 4.61
N VAL A 174 -10.34 5.98 4.02
CA VAL A 174 -10.59 4.58 3.69
C VAL A 174 -10.84 3.79 4.97
N GLU A 175 -11.93 3.02 5.00
CA GLU A 175 -12.28 2.12 6.10
C GLU A 175 -11.53 0.79 5.91
N VAL A 176 -10.54 0.49 6.75
CA VAL A 176 -9.66 -0.68 6.58
C VAL A 176 -9.93 -1.71 7.67
N HIS A 177 -10.30 -2.92 7.24
CA HIS A 177 -10.55 -4.07 8.12
C HIS A 177 -9.52 -5.17 7.86
N VAL A 178 -8.66 -5.41 8.85
CA VAL A 178 -7.67 -6.49 8.83
C VAL A 178 -8.20 -7.73 9.56
N ASN A 179 -7.59 -8.90 9.32
CA ASN A 179 -8.09 -10.20 9.80
C ASN A 179 -9.52 -10.52 9.30
N VAL A 180 -9.88 -9.97 8.14
CA VAL A 180 -11.17 -10.21 7.49
C VAL A 180 -10.91 -10.79 6.10
N GLU A 181 -11.26 -12.06 5.92
CA GLU A 181 -11.08 -12.75 4.66
C GLU A 181 -12.37 -12.71 3.85
N PHE A 182 -12.33 -12.12 2.66
CA PHE A 182 -13.40 -12.25 1.68
C PHE A 182 -13.55 -13.71 1.22
N LYS A 183 -14.78 -14.22 1.18
CA LYS A 183 -15.10 -15.58 0.71
C LYS A 183 -15.79 -15.56 -0.65
N HIS A 184 -16.95 -14.90 -0.75
CA HIS A 184 -17.71 -14.81 -1.99
C HIS A 184 -18.65 -13.60 -2.01
N LEU A 185 -19.15 -13.27 -3.21
CA LEU A 185 -20.20 -12.27 -3.36
C LEU A 185 -21.54 -12.87 -2.99
N VAL A 186 -22.35 -12.11 -2.28
CA VAL A 186 -23.74 -12.44 -1.97
C VAL A 186 -24.62 -11.61 -2.88
N GLU A 187 -25.32 -12.28 -3.79
CA GLU A 187 -26.24 -11.63 -4.72
C GLU A 187 -27.46 -11.09 -3.96
N PRO A 188 -28.05 -9.96 -4.42
CA PRO A 188 -29.37 -9.54 -3.97
C PRO A 188 -30.40 -10.68 -4.12
N PRO A 189 -31.29 -10.89 -3.14
CA PRO A 189 -32.36 -11.89 -3.26
C PRO A 189 -33.31 -11.54 -4.42
N GLU A 190 -33.93 -12.55 -5.04
CA GLU A 190 -34.94 -12.34 -6.10
C GLU A 190 -36.18 -11.62 -5.56
N ASP A 191 -36.60 -11.98 -4.35
CA ASP A 191 -37.66 -11.29 -3.62
C ASP A 191 -37.15 -9.98 -3.02
N GLN A 192 -37.63 -8.87 -3.57
CA GLN A 192 -37.16 -7.50 -3.29
C GLN A 192 -38.21 -6.65 -2.55
N GLU A 193 -39.13 -7.27 -1.78
CA GLU A 193 -40.01 -6.53 -0.86
C GLU A 193 -39.22 -5.56 0.04
N LYS A 194 -38.00 -5.95 0.44
CA LYS A 194 -36.97 -5.08 0.99
C LYS A 194 -35.83 -4.95 -0.01
N ARG A 195 -35.56 -3.73 -0.49
CA ARG A 195 -34.42 -3.46 -1.39
C ARG A 195 -33.10 -3.74 -0.67
N VAL A 196 -32.39 -4.76 -1.10
CA VAL A 196 -31.08 -5.17 -0.57
C VAL A 196 -30.09 -5.23 -1.73
N GLY A 197 -28.96 -4.53 -1.60
CA GLY A 197 -27.88 -4.52 -2.59
C GLY A 197 -26.92 -5.71 -2.49
N TRP A 198 -25.86 -5.66 -3.32
CA TRP A 198 -24.78 -6.64 -3.31
C TRP A 198 -24.00 -6.60 -2.00
N ARG A 199 -23.66 -7.77 -1.46
CA ARG A 199 -22.87 -7.91 -0.23
C ARG A 199 -21.72 -8.89 -0.42
N ALA A 200 -20.92 -9.07 0.62
CA ALA A 200 -19.83 -10.02 0.65
C ALA A 200 -19.96 -10.96 1.85
N GLU A 201 -19.82 -12.25 1.61
CA GLU A 201 -19.50 -13.18 2.69
C GLU A 201 -18.03 -12.97 3.08
N VAL A 202 -17.81 -12.79 4.37
CA VAL A 202 -16.49 -12.59 4.97
C VAL A 202 -16.30 -13.53 6.14
N HIS A 203 -15.06 -13.89 6.43
CA HIS A 203 -14.67 -14.60 7.64
C HIS A 203 -13.86 -13.66 8.55
N PRO A 204 -14.24 -13.50 9.83
CA PRO A 204 -15.38 -14.14 10.51
C PRO A 204 -16.74 -13.57 10.09
N ASN A 205 -17.77 -14.42 9.99
CA ASN A 205 -19.09 -14.06 9.43
C ASN A 205 -19.83 -12.99 10.25
N ALA A 206 -19.56 -12.90 11.56
CA ALA A 206 -20.14 -11.89 12.44
C ALA A 206 -19.53 -10.48 12.23
N HIS A 207 -18.52 -10.34 11.37
CA HIS A 207 -17.89 -9.05 11.14
C HIS A 207 -18.87 -8.06 10.48
N PRO A 208 -18.92 -6.77 10.89
CA PRO A 208 -19.89 -5.79 10.39
C PRO A 208 -19.89 -5.60 8.86
N VAL A 209 -18.75 -5.83 8.21
CA VAL A 209 -18.62 -5.77 6.74
C VAL A 209 -19.55 -6.76 6.03
N SER A 210 -19.99 -7.84 6.67
CA SER A 210 -20.99 -8.77 6.09
C SER A 210 -22.33 -8.08 5.76
N GLN A 211 -22.64 -6.97 6.44
CA GLN A 211 -23.84 -6.18 6.22
C GLN A 211 -23.62 -4.99 5.27
N LEU A 212 -22.39 -4.79 4.79
CA LEU A 212 -22.08 -3.71 3.87
C LEU A 212 -22.66 -4.01 2.49
N GLU A 213 -23.57 -3.15 2.05
CA GLU A 213 -24.01 -3.08 0.66
C GLU A 213 -23.04 -2.21 -0.15
N PHE A 214 -22.66 -2.67 -1.34
CA PHE A 214 -21.74 -1.96 -2.23
C PHE A 214 -22.14 -2.06 -3.70
N ASP A 215 -21.77 -1.04 -4.47
CA ASP A 215 -22.05 -0.94 -5.90
C ASP A 215 -20.86 -1.43 -6.75
N VAL A 216 -19.65 -1.36 -6.19
CA VAL A 216 -18.41 -1.68 -6.87
C VAL A 216 -17.57 -2.61 -6.01
N VAL A 217 -17.05 -3.69 -6.61
CA VAL A 217 -16.06 -4.57 -5.98
C VAL A 217 -14.76 -4.58 -6.79
N ILE A 218 -13.63 -4.47 -6.10
CA ILE A 218 -12.29 -4.54 -6.70
C ILE A 218 -11.51 -5.69 -6.06
N GLY A 219 -11.21 -6.72 -6.85
CA GLY A 219 -10.30 -7.81 -6.46
C GLY A 219 -8.83 -7.41 -6.63
N ALA A 220 -8.12 -7.18 -5.52
CA ALA A 220 -6.71 -6.79 -5.48
C ALA A 220 -5.87 -7.67 -4.52
N ASP A 221 -6.31 -8.89 -4.26
CA ASP A 221 -5.74 -9.85 -3.30
C ASP A 221 -4.72 -10.83 -3.91
N GLY A 222 -4.36 -10.59 -5.17
CA GLY A 222 -3.27 -11.26 -5.88
C GLY A 222 -3.66 -12.59 -6.50
N ARG A 223 -2.66 -13.35 -7.00
CA ARG A 223 -2.89 -14.50 -7.89
C ARG A 223 -3.76 -15.61 -7.31
N ARG A 224 -3.91 -15.79 -6.00
CA ARG A 224 -4.61 -16.99 -5.50
C ARG A 224 -6.12 -16.91 -5.55
N ASN A 225 -6.67 -15.71 -5.68
CA ASN A 225 -8.10 -15.47 -5.59
C ASN A 225 -8.55 -14.66 -6.81
N THR A 226 -9.70 -15.01 -7.36
CA THR A 226 -10.36 -14.23 -8.41
C THR A 226 -11.83 -14.31 -8.15
N ILE A 227 -12.48 -13.15 -8.19
CA ILE A 227 -13.94 -13.06 -8.13
C ILE A 227 -14.51 -13.96 -9.24
N PRO A 228 -15.54 -14.76 -8.97
CA PRO A 228 -16.19 -15.58 -9.99
C PRO A 228 -16.55 -14.78 -11.25
N GLY A 229 -16.53 -15.42 -12.42
CA GLY A 229 -16.83 -14.79 -13.72
C GLY A 229 -15.62 -14.31 -14.53
N PHE A 230 -14.44 -14.17 -13.91
CA PHE A 230 -13.23 -13.76 -14.62
C PHE A 230 -12.37 -14.96 -15.06
N ARG A 231 -12.37 -15.24 -16.37
CA ARG A 231 -11.53 -16.29 -16.96
C ARG A 231 -10.05 -15.87 -16.97
N ARG A 232 -9.18 -16.73 -16.46
CA ARG A 232 -7.72 -16.52 -16.50
C ARG A 232 -7.11 -17.16 -17.73
N LYS A 233 -6.22 -16.42 -18.39
CA LYS A 233 -5.35 -16.97 -19.44
C LYS A 233 -4.05 -17.42 -18.79
N GLU A 234 -3.79 -18.71 -18.82
CA GLU A 234 -2.51 -19.26 -18.38
C GLU A 234 -1.56 -19.36 -19.58
N PHE A 235 -0.38 -18.75 -19.44
CA PHE A 235 0.70 -18.89 -20.41
C PHE A 235 1.80 -19.76 -19.80
N ARG A 236 2.01 -20.94 -20.38
CA ARG A 236 3.05 -21.85 -19.95
C ARG A 236 4.26 -21.72 -20.88
N GLY A 237 5.30 -21.06 -20.38
CA GLY A 237 6.60 -20.97 -21.05
C GLY A 237 7.52 -22.14 -20.72
N LYS A 238 8.82 -21.97 -21.00
CA LYS A 238 9.87 -22.86 -20.51
C LYS A 238 9.88 -22.88 -18.98
N LEU A 239 10.38 -23.98 -18.40
CA LEU A 239 10.59 -24.06 -16.96
C LEU A 239 11.51 -22.92 -16.52
N ALA A 240 11.02 -22.09 -15.61
CA ALA A 240 11.76 -20.98 -15.01
C ALA A 240 11.54 -21.00 -13.50
N ILE A 241 12.64 -21.05 -12.75
CA ILE A 241 12.63 -21.02 -11.29
C ILE A 241 13.36 -19.75 -10.86
N ALA A 242 12.66 -18.90 -10.11
CA ALA A 242 13.21 -17.68 -9.54
C ALA A 242 13.49 -17.87 -8.05
N ILE A 243 14.66 -17.45 -7.60
CA ILE A 243 15.06 -17.45 -6.18
C ILE A 243 15.22 -15.99 -5.76
N THR A 244 14.62 -15.62 -4.63
CA THR A 244 14.81 -14.29 -4.02
C THR A 244 15.39 -14.46 -2.64
N ALA A 245 16.46 -13.73 -2.33
CA ALA A 245 17.10 -13.71 -1.02
C ALA A 245 17.13 -12.29 -0.47
N ASN A 246 17.06 -12.16 0.85
CA ASN A 246 17.18 -10.90 1.56
C ASN A 246 18.24 -11.07 2.64
N PHE A 247 19.23 -10.17 2.68
CA PHE A 247 20.26 -10.13 3.71
C PHE A 247 20.09 -8.87 4.56
N ILE A 248 20.52 -8.93 5.82
CA ILE A 248 20.50 -7.77 6.72
C ILE A 248 21.45 -6.70 6.16
N ASN A 249 20.96 -5.47 6.04
CA ASN A 249 21.76 -4.31 5.66
C ASN A 249 22.04 -3.46 6.91
N ARG A 250 23.29 -3.42 7.36
CA ARG A 250 23.68 -2.67 8.57
C ARG A 250 23.98 -1.19 8.30
N ASN A 251 23.88 -0.73 7.06
CA ASN A 251 24.17 0.65 6.63
C ASN A 251 25.61 1.09 6.95
N THR A 252 26.56 0.16 6.92
CA THR A 252 27.98 0.51 7.03
C THR A 252 28.48 1.22 5.78
N THR A 253 29.55 2.01 5.90
CA THR A 253 30.20 2.66 4.74
C THR A 253 30.68 1.65 3.70
N ALA A 254 31.07 0.44 4.12
CA ALA A 254 31.48 -0.63 3.23
C ALA A 254 30.29 -1.16 2.41
N GLU A 255 29.15 -1.46 3.05
CA GLU A 255 27.93 -1.90 2.37
C GLU A 255 27.40 -0.82 1.40
N ALA A 256 27.46 0.46 1.79
CA ALA A 256 26.97 1.57 0.96
C ALA A 256 27.79 1.83 -0.31
N LYS A 257 29.04 1.34 -0.38
CA LYS A 257 29.90 1.46 -1.57
C LYS A 257 29.64 0.37 -2.61
N VAL A 258 28.91 -0.69 -2.26
CA VAL A 258 28.65 -1.78 -3.20
C VAL A 258 27.57 -1.34 -4.19
N GLU A 259 27.88 -1.46 -5.48
CA GLU A 259 26.96 -1.06 -6.55
C GLU A 259 25.79 -2.04 -6.70
N GLU A 260 24.62 -1.50 -7.03
CA GLU A 260 23.44 -2.31 -7.32
C GLU A 260 23.52 -2.98 -8.69
N ILE A 261 22.94 -4.18 -8.77
CA ILE A 261 22.80 -4.91 -10.03
C ILE A 261 21.35 -4.75 -10.51
N SER A 262 21.11 -3.77 -11.38
CA SER A 262 19.77 -3.39 -11.89
C SER A 262 19.06 -4.47 -12.71
N GLY A 263 19.82 -5.48 -13.15
CA GLY A 263 19.35 -6.65 -13.85
C GLY A 263 20.42 -7.13 -14.82
N VAL A 264 21.14 -8.17 -14.46
CA VAL A 264 22.12 -8.80 -15.35
C VAL A 264 21.47 -10.06 -15.93
N ALA A 265 21.26 -10.04 -17.25
CA ALA A 265 20.75 -11.17 -17.99
C ALA A 265 21.90 -11.95 -18.64
N PHE A 266 21.78 -13.28 -18.70
CA PHE A 266 22.81 -14.13 -19.31
C PHE A 266 23.21 -13.67 -20.72
N ILE A 267 22.24 -13.27 -21.53
CA ILE A 267 22.44 -12.86 -22.92
C ILE A 267 23.47 -11.73 -23.04
N PHE A 268 23.49 -10.79 -22.08
CA PHE A 268 24.35 -9.62 -22.12
C PHE A 268 25.67 -9.80 -21.35
N ASN A 269 25.75 -10.74 -20.39
CA ASN A 269 26.91 -10.90 -19.51
C ASN A 269 27.34 -12.36 -19.38
N GLN A 270 27.55 -13.01 -20.52
CA GLN A 270 27.87 -14.44 -20.58
C GLN A 270 29.12 -14.81 -19.76
N ARG A 271 30.17 -13.96 -19.82
CA ARG A 271 31.42 -14.17 -19.07
C ARG A 271 31.18 -14.24 -17.56
N PHE A 272 30.43 -13.29 -17.00
CA PHE A 272 30.08 -13.29 -15.57
C PHE A 272 29.40 -14.60 -15.13
N PHE A 273 28.42 -15.08 -15.90
CA PHE A 273 27.72 -16.32 -15.56
C PHE A 273 28.56 -17.58 -15.79
N GLN A 274 29.47 -17.57 -16.76
CA GLN A 274 30.44 -18.65 -16.96
C GLN A 274 31.41 -18.73 -15.78
N ASP A 275 31.96 -17.59 -15.35
CA ASP A 275 32.86 -17.50 -14.19
C ASP A 275 32.14 -17.95 -12.91
N LEU A 276 30.89 -17.51 -12.69
CA LEU A 276 30.08 -17.94 -11.56
C LEU A 276 29.83 -19.46 -11.55
N ARG A 277 29.63 -20.07 -12.73
CA ARG A 277 29.45 -21.52 -12.87
C ARG A 277 30.73 -22.31 -12.61
N GLN A 278 31.89 -21.76 -12.97
CA GLN A 278 33.18 -22.40 -12.68
C GLN A 278 33.52 -22.29 -11.20
N ALA A 279 33.30 -21.12 -10.60
CA ALA A 279 33.62 -20.84 -9.20
C ALA A 279 32.63 -21.46 -8.19
N THR A 280 31.39 -21.76 -8.60
CA THR A 280 30.35 -22.25 -7.68
C THR A 280 29.57 -23.43 -8.27
N VAL A 281 29.06 -24.31 -7.40
CA VAL A 281 28.22 -25.45 -7.78
C VAL A 281 26.79 -25.00 -8.20
N ILE A 282 26.46 -23.72 -8.00
CA ILE A 282 25.11 -23.15 -8.10
C ILE A 282 24.50 -23.27 -9.51
N LEU A 283 25.33 -23.37 -10.56
CA LEU A 283 24.90 -23.33 -11.97
C LEU A 283 25.21 -24.60 -12.78
N ARG A 284 25.20 -25.80 -12.16
CA ARG A 284 25.45 -27.06 -12.90
C ARG A 284 24.24 -27.56 -13.71
N VAL A 285 23.01 -27.21 -13.32
CA VAL A 285 21.79 -27.48 -14.11
C VAL A 285 21.65 -26.39 -15.18
N SER A 286 21.05 -26.72 -16.33
CA SER A 286 20.76 -25.89 -17.51
C SER A 286 19.92 -24.60 -17.23
N LEU A 287 20.35 -23.79 -16.26
CA LEU A 287 19.76 -22.53 -15.77
C LEU A 287 20.12 -21.34 -16.66
N ILE A 288 20.95 -21.57 -17.68
CA ILE A 288 21.69 -20.54 -18.39
C ILE A 288 20.82 -19.78 -19.41
N SER A 289 19.73 -20.37 -19.90
CA SER A 289 18.92 -19.74 -20.95
C SER A 289 18.09 -18.54 -20.46
N CYS A 290 17.82 -18.43 -19.15
CA CYS A 290 16.94 -17.39 -18.57
C CYS A 290 17.37 -16.95 -17.16
N ALA A 291 18.67 -16.98 -16.85
CA ALA A 291 19.16 -16.45 -15.58
C ALA A 291 19.10 -14.92 -15.59
N PHE A 292 18.26 -14.36 -14.71
CA PHE A 292 18.24 -12.94 -14.36
C PHE A 292 18.66 -12.81 -12.90
N ILE A 293 19.78 -12.12 -12.68
CA ILE A 293 20.19 -11.73 -11.34
C ILE A 293 19.90 -10.25 -11.18
N ARG A 294 19.05 -9.95 -10.21
CA ARG A 294 18.87 -8.59 -9.68
C ARG A 294 19.29 -8.63 -8.22
N ILE A 295 20.34 -7.89 -7.90
CA ILE A 295 20.72 -7.62 -6.51
C ILE A 295 20.36 -6.17 -6.28
N SER A 296 19.18 -5.98 -5.69
CA SER A 296 18.85 -4.70 -5.09
C SER A 296 19.33 -4.76 -3.66
N TYR A 297 20.31 -3.92 -3.31
CA TYR A 297 20.64 -3.62 -1.92
C TYR A 297 19.49 -2.79 -1.34
N ALA A 298 18.34 -3.44 -1.13
CA ALA A 298 17.31 -2.78 -0.38
C ALA A 298 17.88 -2.48 0.99
N LEU A 299 17.75 -1.22 1.36
CA LEU A 299 17.73 -0.73 2.72
C LEU A 299 16.63 -1.47 3.49
N ILE A 300 16.86 -2.74 3.82
CA ILE A 300 16.11 -3.46 4.84
C ILE A 300 16.65 -2.93 6.17
N CYS A 301 16.31 -1.68 6.45
CA CYS A 301 16.26 -1.20 7.81
C CYS A 301 15.00 -1.84 8.41
N GLU A 302 15.17 -2.60 9.48
CA GLU A 302 14.07 -2.80 10.45
C GLU A 302 13.52 -1.43 10.87
#